data_AF-A0A3B9K949-F1
#
_entry.id   AF-A0A3B9K949-F1
#
_cell.length_a   1.000
_cell.length_b   1.000
_cell.length_c   1.000
_cell.angle_alpha   90.00
_cell.angle_beta   90.00
_cell.angle_gamma   90.00
#
_symmetry.space_group_name_H-M   'P 1'
#
loop_
_entity.id
_entity.type
_entity.pdbx_description
1 polymer ?
#
loop_
_entity_poly.entity_id
_entity_poly.type
_entity_poly.pdbx_seq_one_letter_code
_entity_poly.pdbx_strand_id
1 'polypeptide(L)'
;MRQKKLWGIIVSAALVLGSTLSAAAANTKAHTITIENSRDGHVYEAYQVFSGEWSREGTGESAVNFLSNVDWGSGTDGPALLAELKGDGILGEFFAEADSAAACAEVLEELGKTASGDQLLDRFAELAWKHHGEKAGESTETESPYTIDVSGDGYYLVKDKDPASGTYPEGDAATRYMLQVVGDITVTAKADAPTLEKKILEGSGGGADRAVDANEAGIGDTVRYQLKSAVPQMDGYEKYFFIVHDTLSEGLDFLPESPVVTVGGRPVPASDIEVVTPGLESGCTFEIV
;
A
#
# COMPACT_ATOMS: atom_id res chain seq x y z
N MET A 1 0.69 -5.24 18.50
CA MET A 1 0.13 -4.26 17.56
C MET A 1 0.63 -4.64 16.18
N ARG A 2 -0.24 -5.20 15.31
CA ARG A 2 0.14 -5.72 13.98
C ARG A 2 0.08 -4.54 13.02
N GLN A 3 1.20 -4.12 12.45
CA GLN A 3 1.27 -2.96 11.55
C GLN A 3 0.38 -3.21 10.32
N LYS A 4 -0.53 -2.27 10.05
CA LYS A 4 -1.49 -2.27 8.95
C LYS A 4 -0.84 -1.52 7.77
N LYS A 5 -0.74 -2.15 6.60
CA LYS A 5 -0.09 -1.59 5.39
C LYS A 5 -1.15 -1.08 4.40
N LEU A 6 -0.95 0.11 3.85
CA LEU A 6 -1.88 0.82 2.93
C LEU A 6 -1.28 0.90 1.52
N TRP A 7 -2.14 0.85 0.49
CA TRP A 7 -1.75 0.40 -0.85
C TRP A 7 -1.05 1.45 -1.73
N GLY A 8 0.15 1.10 -2.22
CA GLY A 8 0.95 1.81 -3.22
C GLY A 8 0.76 1.22 -4.63
N ILE A 9 1.04 2.00 -5.68
CA ILE A 9 1.07 1.52 -7.06
C ILE A 9 2.37 0.73 -7.25
N ILE A 10 2.27 -0.51 -7.70
CA ILE A 10 3.38 -1.20 -8.35
C ILE A 10 3.53 -0.57 -9.74
N VAL A 11 4.52 0.30 -9.93
CA VAL A 11 4.86 0.80 -11.27
C VAL A 11 5.63 -0.30 -11.99
N SER A 12 4.87 -1.25 -12.53
CA SER A 12 5.39 -2.27 -13.45
C SER A 12 5.85 -1.58 -14.74
N ALA A 13 7.10 -1.13 -14.79
CA ALA A 13 7.73 -0.84 -16.07
C ALA A 13 7.74 -2.14 -16.87
N ALA A 14 7.07 -2.17 -18.03
CA ALA A 14 7.10 -3.32 -18.92
C ALA A 14 8.54 -3.49 -19.43
N LEU A 15 9.27 -4.46 -18.89
CA LEU A 15 10.52 -4.93 -19.47
C LEU A 15 10.28 -6.30 -20.07
N VAL A 16 10.80 -6.46 -21.27
CA VAL A 16 10.81 -7.74 -21.98
C VAL A 16 12.07 -8.49 -21.58
N LEU A 17 11.91 -9.72 -21.11
CA LEU A 17 13.05 -10.55 -20.73
C LEU A 17 13.73 -11.15 -21.96
N GLY A 18 15.05 -11.03 -22.03
CA GLY A 18 15.87 -11.51 -23.15
C GLY A 18 16.80 -12.65 -22.76
N SER A 19 16.67 -13.81 -23.42
CA SER A 19 17.55 -14.96 -23.19
C SER A 19 18.88 -14.81 -23.95
N THR A 20 19.93 -14.33 -23.27
CA THR A 20 21.31 -14.53 -23.74
C THR A 20 22.08 -15.33 -22.68
N LEU A 21 22.94 -16.24 -23.12
CA LEU A 21 23.79 -17.05 -22.23
C LEU A 21 25.15 -16.37 -22.15
N SER A 22 25.26 -15.33 -21.33
CA SER A 22 26.54 -14.71 -21.00
C SER A 22 26.80 -14.84 -19.51
N ALA A 23 28.02 -15.21 -19.11
CA ALA A 23 28.41 -15.21 -17.71
C ALA A 23 28.35 -13.76 -17.20
N ALA A 24 27.43 -13.47 -16.27
CA ALA A 24 27.20 -12.13 -15.76
C ALA A 24 28.45 -11.63 -15.02
N ALA A 25 29.07 -10.57 -15.53
CA ALA A 25 29.97 -9.74 -14.73
C ALA A 25 29.12 -8.90 -13.77
N ALA A 26 29.65 -8.57 -12.59
CA ALA A 26 28.94 -7.67 -11.67
C ALA A 26 28.64 -6.34 -12.37
N ASN A 27 27.37 -6.10 -12.65
CA ASN A 27 26.91 -4.85 -13.25
C ASN A 27 26.92 -3.78 -12.16
N THR A 28 27.77 -2.77 -12.30
CA THR A 28 27.93 -1.68 -11.32
C THR A 28 27.44 -0.33 -11.84
N LYS A 29 26.61 -0.33 -12.89
CA LYS A 29 26.11 0.91 -13.49
C LYS A 29 25.27 1.67 -12.45
N ALA A 30 25.54 2.95 -12.28
CA ALA A 30 24.82 3.78 -11.31
C ALA A 30 23.47 4.22 -11.87
N HIS A 31 22.45 4.18 -11.01
CA HIS A 31 21.09 4.62 -11.32
C HIS A 31 20.47 5.33 -10.13
N THR A 32 19.48 6.17 -10.39
CA THR A 32 18.73 6.87 -9.34
C THR A 32 17.26 6.50 -9.44
N ILE A 33 16.71 6.03 -8.32
CA ILE A 33 15.29 5.79 -8.12
C ILE A 33 14.68 7.08 -7.56
N THR A 34 13.71 7.68 -8.25
CA THR A 34 13.02 8.88 -7.77
C THR A 34 11.62 8.53 -7.28
N ILE A 35 11.26 8.98 -6.09
CA ILE A 35 9.98 8.69 -5.43
C ILE A 35 9.31 10.01 -5.09
N GLU A 36 8.12 10.23 -5.62
CA GLU A 36 7.25 11.33 -5.25
C GLU A 36 6.26 10.88 -4.19
N ASN A 37 6.13 11.63 -3.10
CA ASN A 37 5.07 11.43 -2.11
C ASN A 37 4.39 12.77 -1.81
N SER A 38 3.07 12.76 -1.64
CA SER A 38 2.29 13.93 -1.22
C SER A 38 2.54 14.37 0.23
N ARG A 39 3.24 13.55 1.01
CA ARG A 39 3.63 13.79 2.40
C ARG A 39 5.15 13.76 2.53
N ASP A 40 5.65 14.62 3.41
CA ASP A 40 7.06 14.73 3.75
C ASP A 40 7.41 13.90 5.00
N GLY A 41 8.70 13.74 5.28
CA GLY A 41 9.19 13.02 6.47
C GLY A 41 9.39 11.51 6.33
N HIS A 42 9.23 10.95 5.11
CA HIS A 42 9.50 9.54 4.82
C HIS A 42 10.99 9.26 4.59
N VAL A 43 11.38 7.99 4.71
CA VAL A 43 12.70 7.49 4.33
C VAL A 43 12.50 6.19 3.57
N TYR A 44 12.95 6.11 2.33
CA TYR A 44 12.77 4.92 1.50
C TYR A 44 14.05 4.11 1.41
N GLU A 45 13.93 2.79 1.43
CA GLU A 45 15.02 1.83 1.25
C GLU A 45 14.76 0.97 0.02
N ALA A 46 15.81 0.68 -0.77
CA ALA A 46 15.73 -0.17 -1.96
C ALA A 46 16.53 -1.46 -1.76
N TYR A 47 16.01 -2.58 -2.26
CA TYR A 47 16.58 -3.91 -2.16
C TYR A 47 16.55 -4.58 -3.54
N GLN A 48 17.70 -4.99 -4.08
CA GLN A 48 17.74 -5.60 -5.42
C GLN A 48 17.20 -7.04 -5.37
N VAL A 49 16.09 -7.30 -6.06
CA VAL A 49 15.44 -8.62 -6.15
C VAL A 49 16.00 -9.43 -7.32
N PHE A 50 16.10 -8.80 -8.50
CA PHE A 50 16.71 -9.39 -9.68
C PHE A 50 17.84 -8.48 -10.16
N SER A 51 18.97 -9.07 -10.53
CA SER A 51 20.04 -8.39 -11.26
C SER A 51 19.94 -8.73 -12.75
N GLY A 52 20.63 -7.96 -13.60
CA GLY A 52 20.77 -8.31 -15.00
C GLY A 52 21.56 -7.27 -15.79
N GLU A 53 21.34 -7.27 -17.10
CA GLU A 53 21.90 -6.30 -18.04
C GLU A 53 20.76 -5.59 -18.75
N TRP A 54 20.64 -4.30 -18.49
CA TRP A 54 19.63 -3.46 -19.12
C TRP A 54 20.09 -3.05 -20.52
N SER A 55 19.17 -3.18 -21.46
CA SER A 55 19.33 -2.61 -22.80
C SER A 55 18.02 -2.00 -23.29
N ARG A 56 18.14 -1.08 -24.23
CA ARG A 56 17.00 -0.42 -24.86
C ARG A 56 17.12 -0.54 -26.35
N GLU A 57 16.11 -1.11 -26.99
CA GLU A 57 16.02 -1.21 -28.44
C GLU A 57 15.01 -0.20 -28.97
N GLY A 58 15.35 0.52 -30.04
CA GLY A 58 14.51 1.55 -30.64
C GLY A 58 14.66 2.95 -30.02
N THR A 59 13.88 3.91 -30.54
CA THR A 59 13.90 5.31 -30.13
C THR A 59 12.50 5.86 -29.92
N GLY A 60 12.33 6.86 -29.05
CA GLY A 60 11.02 7.43 -28.74
C GLY A 60 10.13 6.48 -27.91
N GLU A 61 8.81 6.69 -27.99
CA GLU A 61 7.78 5.95 -27.22
C GLU A 61 7.64 4.47 -27.61
N SER A 62 8.17 4.07 -28.76
CA SER A 62 8.15 2.68 -29.23
C SER A 62 9.37 1.87 -28.79
N ALA A 63 10.28 2.49 -28.03
CA ALA A 63 11.45 1.77 -27.55
C ALA A 63 11.07 0.74 -26.50
N VAL A 64 11.69 -0.43 -26.60
CA VAL A 64 11.46 -1.54 -25.68
C VAL A 64 12.68 -1.65 -24.77
N ASN A 65 12.42 -1.72 -23.47
CA ASN A 65 13.45 -1.96 -22.47
C ASN A 65 13.55 -3.46 -22.24
N PHE A 66 14.77 -3.96 -22.23
CA PHE A 66 15.07 -5.36 -21.99
C PHE A 66 15.94 -5.50 -20.77
N LEU A 67 15.65 -6.52 -19.96
CA LEU A 67 16.58 -7.03 -18.97
C LEU A 67 16.99 -8.43 -19.41
N SER A 68 18.28 -8.61 -19.64
CA SER A 68 18.87 -9.90 -20.02
C SER A 68 19.81 -10.38 -18.93
N ASN A 69 20.26 -11.64 -19.04
CA ASN A 69 21.19 -12.24 -18.07
C ASN A 69 20.65 -12.14 -16.63
N VAL A 70 19.36 -12.42 -16.46
CA VAL A 70 18.68 -12.25 -15.17
C VAL A 70 19.16 -13.27 -14.16
N ASP A 71 19.62 -12.77 -13.02
CA ASP A 71 19.98 -13.55 -11.85
C ASP A 71 19.33 -12.94 -10.59
N TRP A 72 19.44 -13.62 -9.45
CA TRP A 72 19.01 -13.05 -8.18
C TRP A 72 19.85 -11.83 -7.82
N GLY A 73 19.20 -10.80 -7.31
CA GLY A 73 19.87 -9.61 -6.78
C GLY A 73 20.48 -9.89 -5.41
N SER A 74 21.46 -9.08 -5.01
CA SER A 74 22.10 -9.20 -3.69
C SER A 74 21.19 -8.81 -2.53
N GLY A 75 20.12 -8.05 -2.80
CA GLY A 75 19.14 -7.61 -1.82
C GLY A 75 18.02 -8.60 -1.58
N THR A 76 18.16 -9.86 -1.98
CA THR A 76 17.14 -10.91 -1.77
C THR A 76 17.78 -12.30 -1.61
N ASP A 77 17.24 -13.10 -0.70
CA ASP A 77 17.52 -14.54 -0.65
C ASP A 77 16.66 -15.25 -1.71
N GLY A 78 17.19 -15.29 -2.93
CA GLY A 78 16.50 -15.83 -4.11
C GLY A 78 16.00 -17.26 -3.97
N PRO A 79 16.85 -18.23 -3.57
CA PRO A 79 16.43 -19.61 -3.36
C PRO A 79 15.32 -19.74 -2.31
N ALA A 80 15.40 -19.00 -1.20
CA ALA A 80 14.37 -19.05 -0.17
C ALA A 80 13.05 -18.41 -0.65
N LEU A 81 13.14 -17.28 -1.35
CA LEU A 81 11.98 -16.62 -1.95
C LEU A 81 11.27 -17.54 -2.96
N LEU A 82 12.01 -18.18 -3.87
CA LEU A 82 11.43 -19.09 -4.84
C LEU A 82 10.75 -20.29 -4.18
N ALA A 83 11.34 -20.85 -3.12
CA ALA A 83 10.72 -21.94 -2.37
C ALA A 83 9.40 -21.52 -1.71
N GLU A 84 9.35 -20.32 -1.12
CA GLU A 84 8.12 -19.77 -0.54
C GLU A 84 7.07 -19.47 -1.62
N LEU A 85 7.47 -18.89 -2.76
CA LEU A 85 6.57 -18.62 -3.88
C LEU A 85 5.88 -19.88 -4.39
N LYS A 86 6.62 -20.98 -4.56
CA LYS A 86 6.05 -22.28 -4.94
C LYS A 86 5.10 -22.87 -3.90
N GLY A 87 5.31 -22.56 -2.62
CA GLY A 87 4.49 -23.03 -1.52
C GLY A 87 3.28 -22.15 -1.21
N ASP A 88 3.19 -20.95 -1.79
CA ASP A 88 2.12 -20.00 -1.51
C ASP A 88 0.79 -20.46 -2.12
N GLY A 89 -0.30 -20.34 -1.35
CA GLY A 89 -1.62 -20.82 -1.78
C GLY A 89 -2.26 -20.01 -2.91
N ILE A 90 -1.71 -18.84 -3.26
CA ILE A 90 -2.19 -17.97 -4.33
C ILE A 90 -1.20 -18.00 -5.50
N LEU A 91 0.10 -17.85 -5.22
CA LEU A 91 1.14 -17.76 -6.24
C LEU A 91 1.72 -19.11 -6.68
N GLY A 92 1.59 -20.16 -5.86
CA GLY A 92 2.30 -21.43 -6.04
C GLY A 92 2.13 -22.08 -7.41
N GLU A 93 0.92 -22.07 -7.96
CA GLU A 93 0.66 -22.64 -9.28
C GLU A 93 1.39 -21.91 -10.41
N PHE A 94 1.54 -20.58 -10.31
CA PHE A 94 2.25 -19.78 -11.30
C PHE A 94 3.76 -20.05 -11.29
N PHE A 95 4.34 -20.30 -10.11
CA PHE A 95 5.77 -20.52 -9.95
C PHE A 95 6.18 -22.00 -9.94
N ALA A 96 5.25 -22.95 -10.10
CA ALA A 96 5.51 -24.38 -9.96
C ALA A 96 6.73 -24.85 -10.80
N GLU A 97 6.80 -24.41 -12.05
CA GLU A 97 7.85 -24.77 -13.01
C GLU A 97 9.07 -23.82 -12.98
N ALA A 98 9.02 -22.71 -12.24
CA ALA A 98 10.14 -21.76 -12.18
C ALA A 98 11.31 -22.37 -11.39
N ASP A 99 12.50 -22.46 -11.96
CA ASP A 99 13.69 -23.07 -11.33
C ASP A 99 14.89 -22.12 -11.25
N SER A 100 14.71 -20.87 -11.68
CA SER A 100 15.75 -19.86 -11.79
C SER A 100 15.17 -18.46 -11.57
N ALA A 101 16.06 -17.48 -11.34
CA ALA A 101 15.69 -16.08 -11.25
C ALA A 101 15.01 -15.58 -12.53
N ALA A 102 15.54 -15.97 -13.70
CA ALA A 102 14.97 -15.63 -14.99
C ALA A 102 13.55 -16.19 -15.16
N ALA A 103 13.32 -17.47 -14.87
CA ALA A 103 11.98 -18.05 -14.93
C ALA A 103 11.01 -17.39 -13.93
N CYS A 104 11.50 -17.01 -12.74
CA CYS A 104 10.71 -16.25 -11.78
C CYS A 104 10.32 -14.86 -12.31
N ALA A 105 11.26 -14.15 -12.95
CA ALA A 105 11.01 -12.86 -13.56
C ALA A 105 10.00 -12.97 -14.73
N GLU A 106 10.07 -14.03 -15.54
CA GLU A 106 9.12 -14.29 -16.63
C GLU A 106 7.70 -14.49 -16.11
N VAL A 107 7.54 -15.28 -15.03
CA VAL A 107 6.24 -15.44 -14.38
C VAL A 107 5.69 -14.09 -13.92
N LEU A 108 6.53 -13.23 -13.31
CA LEU A 108 6.09 -11.90 -12.86
C LEU A 108 5.69 -10.97 -14.02
N GLU A 109 6.41 -11.03 -15.14
CA GLU A 109 6.07 -10.28 -16.34
C GLU A 109 4.67 -10.68 -16.85
N GLU A 110 4.38 -11.98 -16.88
CA GLU A 110 3.06 -12.51 -17.29
C GLU A 110 1.97 -12.16 -16.27
N LEU A 111 2.24 -12.27 -14.97
CA LEU A 111 1.30 -11.88 -13.92
C LEU A 111 0.91 -10.41 -14.04
N GLY A 112 1.87 -9.53 -14.30
CA GLY A 112 1.64 -8.09 -14.48
C GLY A 112 0.74 -7.74 -15.69
N LYS A 113 0.58 -8.65 -16.65
CA LYS A 113 -0.32 -8.46 -17.81
C LYS A 113 -1.76 -8.91 -17.53
N THR A 114 -2.02 -9.56 -16.40
CA THR A 114 -3.36 -10.07 -16.06
C THR A 114 -4.25 -9.00 -15.42
N ALA A 115 -5.56 -9.21 -15.45
CA ALA A 115 -6.53 -8.34 -14.78
C ALA A 115 -6.36 -8.28 -13.25
N SER A 116 -5.72 -9.29 -12.65
CA SER A 116 -5.39 -9.36 -11.23
C SER A 116 -3.90 -9.10 -10.95
N GLY A 117 -3.16 -8.57 -11.93
CA GLY A 117 -1.72 -8.43 -11.87
C GLY A 117 -1.24 -7.64 -10.65
N ASP A 118 -1.90 -6.51 -10.36
CA ASP A 118 -1.57 -5.68 -9.20
C ASP A 118 -1.62 -6.49 -7.89
N GLN A 119 -2.70 -7.23 -7.65
CA GLN A 119 -2.88 -8.04 -6.43
C GLN A 119 -1.85 -9.19 -6.33
N LEU A 120 -1.50 -9.80 -7.45
CA LEU A 120 -0.55 -10.90 -7.50
C LEU A 120 0.90 -10.40 -7.32
N LEU A 121 1.25 -9.27 -7.95
CA LEU A 121 2.54 -8.61 -7.77
C LEU A 121 2.69 -8.04 -6.36
N ASP A 122 1.59 -7.59 -5.74
CA ASP A 122 1.56 -7.18 -4.34
C ASP A 122 1.86 -8.34 -3.40
N ARG A 123 1.26 -9.50 -3.66
CA ARG A 123 1.56 -10.72 -2.91
C ARG A 123 3.02 -11.13 -3.09
N PHE A 124 3.56 -11.03 -4.31
CA PHE A 124 4.97 -11.28 -4.56
C PHE A 124 5.85 -10.33 -3.75
N ALA A 125 5.56 -9.02 -3.76
CA ALA A 125 6.35 -8.02 -3.06
C ALA A 125 6.36 -8.25 -1.53
N GLU A 126 5.25 -8.71 -0.96
CA GLU A 126 5.18 -9.13 0.46
C GLU A 126 6.12 -10.30 0.77
N LEU A 127 6.15 -11.32 -0.11
CA LEU A 127 7.03 -12.47 0.06
C LEU A 127 8.50 -12.09 -0.19
N ALA A 128 8.77 -11.29 -1.22
CA ALA A 128 10.09 -10.74 -1.49
C ALA A 128 10.62 -9.95 -0.29
N TRP A 129 9.77 -9.14 0.35
CA TRP A 129 10.13 -8.47 1.60
C TRP A 129 10.44 -9.46 2.73
N LYS A 130 9.71 -10.56 2.88
CA LYS A 130 10.04 -11.56 3.92
C LYS A 130 11.45 -12.14 3.74
N HIS A 131 11.91 -12.18 2.49
CA HIS A 131 13.21 -12.73 2.08
C HIS A 131 14.21 -11.63 1.64
N HIS A 132 14.03 -10.38 2.08
CA HIS A 132 14.97 -9.30 1.74
C HIS A 132 16.35 -9.56 2.35
N GLY A 133 17.38 -9.15 1.61
CA GLY A 133 18.78 -9.18 2.01
C GLY A 133 19.26 -7.79 2.45
N GLU A 134 20.48 -7.45 2.07
CA GLU A 134 21.03 -6.11 2.34
C GLU A 134 20.38 -5.06 1.45
N LYS A 135 20.15 -3.85 2.00
CA LYS A 135 19.67 -2.74 1.20
C LYS A 135 20.74 -2.30 0.19
N ALA A 136 20.31 -2.04 -1.03
CA ALA A 136 21.14 -1.48 -2.09
C ALA A 136 21.32 0.04 -1.93
N GLY A 137 20.36 0.72 -1.29
CA GLY A 137 20.40 2.16 -1.05
C GLY A 137 19.28 2.63 -0.11
N GLU A 138 19.37 3.88 0.34
CA GLU A 138 18.37 4.57 1.16
C GLU A 138 18.29 6.04 0.74
N SER A 139 17.10 6.64 0.81
CA SER A 139 16.91 8.06 0.55
C SER A 139 17.40 8.92 1.71
N THR A 140 17.85 10.14 1.43
CA THR A 140 18.40 11.04 2.46
C THR A 140 17.61 12.34 2.62
N GLU A 141 16.70 12.59 1.68
CA GLU A 141 15.85 13.76 1.61
C GLU A 141 14.77 13.69 2.69
N THR A 142 14.36 14.84 3.19
CA THR A 142 13.27 14.95 4.17
C THR A 142 11.93 15.30 3.53
N GLU A 143 11.93 15.74 2.28
CA GLU A 143 10.77 16.20 1.52
C GLU A 143 10.79 15.59 0.11
N SER A 144 9.62 15.46 -0.51
CA SER A 144 9.49 14.92 -1.87
C SER A 144 10.04 15.90 -2.93
N PRO A 145 10.73 15.43 -4.00
CA PRO A 145 10.98 14.03 -4.34
C PRO A 145 12.16 13.44 -3.55
N TYR A 146 12.00 12.18 -3.16
CA TYR A 146 13.04 11.36 -2.54
C TYR A 146 13.87 10.66 -3.61
N THR A 147 15.16 10.51 -3.38
CA THR A 147 16.05 9.82 -4.33
C THR A 147 16.85 8.73 -3.65
N ILE A 148 16.94 7.56 -4.29
CA ILE A 148 17.79 6.45 -3.85
C ILE A 148 18.78 6.13 -4.96
N ASP A 149 20.07 6.32 -4.68
CA ASP A 149 21.14 5.88 -5.57
C ASP A 149 21.38 4.38 -5.39
N VAL A 150 21.39 3.64 -6.50
CA VAL A 150 21.65 2.19 -6.54
C VAL A 150 22.70 1.86 -7.59
N SER A 151 23.36 0.71 -7.43
CA SER A 151 24.35 0.21 -8.38
C SER A 151 23.92 -1.13 -8.95
N GLY A 152 23.90 -1.22 -10.28
CA GLY A 152 23.55 -2.40 -11.06
C GLY A 152 22.16 -2.33 -11.67
N ASP A 153 22.06 -2.80 -12.92
CA ASP A 153 20.78 -2.96 -13.59
C ASP A 153 19.97 -4.09 -12.93
N GLY A 154 18.65 -3.93 -12.85
CA GLY A 154 17.80 -4.95 -12.24
C GLY A 154 16.42 -4.48 -11.80
N TYR A 155 15.76 -5.34 -11.03
CA TYR A 155 14.50 -5.06 -10.34
C TYR A 155 14.78 -4.81 -8.86
N TYR A 156 14.23 -3.73 -8.33
CA TYR A 156 14.38 -3.31 -6.95
C TYR A 156 13.03 -3.30 -6.25
N LEU A 157 12.99 -3.87 -5.05
CA LEU A 157 11.92 -3.72 -4.08
C LEU A 157 12.22 -2.47 -3.25
N VAL A 158 11.36 -1.47 -3.31
CA VAL A 158 11.47 -0.25 -2.52
C VAL A 158 10.43 -0.25 -1.42
N LYS A 159 10.81 0.13 -0.20
CA LYS A 159 9.93 0.20 0.97
C LYS A 159 10.10 1.54 1.67
N ASP A 160 8.99 2.14 2.08
CA ASP A 160 8.99 3.20 3.09
C ASP A 160 9.33 2.62 4.47
N LYS A 161 10.40 3.13 5.05
CA LYS A 161 10.93 2.68 6.33
C LYS A 161 9.91 2.96 7.42
N ASP A 162 9.62 1.93 8.22
CA ASP A 162 8.71 2.08 9.34
C ASP A 162 9.24 3.19 10.29
N PRO A 163 8.40 4.14 10.71
CA PRO A 163 8.84 5.22 11.58
C PRO A 163 9.36 4.63 12.89
N ALA A 164 10.39 5.25 13.46
CA ALA A 164 11.01 4.77 14.71
C ALA A 164 10.00 4.68 15.88
N SER A 165 8.94 5.48 15.85
CA SER A 165 7.82 5.45 16.80
C SER A 165 6.92 4.21 16.68
N GLY A 166 6.97 3.49 15.56
CA GLY A 166 6.04 2.40 15.22
C GLY A 166 4.64 2.87 14.79
N THR A 167 4.41 4.19 14.75
CA THR A 167 3.14 4.82 14.37
C THR A 167 3.38 5.97 13.40
N TYR A 168 2.62 6.03 12.32
CA TYR A 168 2.67 7.12 11.36
C TYR A 168 1.99 8.38 11.94
N PRO A 169 2.43 9.60 11.51
CA PRO A 169 1.74 10.84 11.84
C PRO A 169 0.24 10.80 11.48
N GLU A 170 -0.54 11.66 12.15
CA GLU A 170 -1.97 11.81 11.83
C GLU A 170 -2.16 12.18 10.35
N GLY A 171 -3.01 11.46 9.65
CA GLY A 171 -3.24 11.70 8.22
C GLY A 171 -2.13 11.17 7.30
N ASP A 172 -1.27 10.28 7.81
CA ASP A 172 -0.23 9.57 7.07
C ASP A 172 -0.38 8.03 7.20
N ALA A 173 0.19 7.28 6.27
CA ALA A 173 -0.03 5.86 6.08
C ALA A 173 1.24 5.15 5.61
N ALA A 174 1.43 3.90 6.05
CA ALA A 174 2.52 3.06 5.56
C ALA A 174 2.39 2.82 4.06
N THR A 175 3.42 3.18 3.29
CA THR A 175 3.50 2.88 1.86
C THR A 175 3.76 1.37 1.64
N ARG A 176 3.05 0.72 0.71
CA ARG A 176 3.40 -0.64 0.23
C ARG A 176 4.74 -0.65 -0.51
N TYR A 177 5.20 -1.85 -0.81
CA TYR A 177 6.40 -2.09 -1.59
C TYR A 177 6.21 -1.65 -3.04
N MET A 178 7.23 -1.00 -3.61
CA MET A 178 7.25 -0.66 -5.03
C MET A 178 8.25 -1.60 -5.72
N LEU A 179 7.82 -2.30 -6.77
CA LEU A 179 8.73 -3.02 -7.65
C LEU A 179 9.12 -2.10 -8.79
N GLN A 180 10.42 -1.91 -8.96
CA GLN A 180 10.94 -0.94 -9.90
C GLN A 180 12.05 -1.56 -10.73
N VAL A 181 11.96 -1.36 -12.04
CA VAL A 181 13.00 -1.78 -12.98
C VAL A 181 13.86 -0.60 -13.36
N VAL A 182 15.15 -0.84 -13.49
CA VAL A 182 16.11 0.22 -13.71
C VAL A 182 16.00 0.91 -15.08
N GLY A 183 16.08 2.24 -14.97
CA GLY A 183 16.02 3.37 -15.91
C GLY A 183 15.76 4.61 -15.01
N ASP A 184 16.17 5.83 -15.38
CA ASP A 184 15.82 7.02 -14.58
C ASP A 184 14.29 7.17 -14.55
N ILE A 185 13.64 6.72 -13.48
CA ILE A 185 12.18 6.72 -13.38
C ILE A 185 11.71 7.38 -12.08
N THR A 186 10.54 7.99 -12.20
CA THR A 186 9.77 8.59 -11.12
C THR A 186 8.62 7.67 -10.76
N VAL A 187 8.49 7.35 -9.47
CA VAL A 187 7.39 6.55 -8.92
C VAL A 187 6.60 7.41 -7.94
N THR A 188 5.28 7.35 -7.97
CA THR A 188 4.42 8.07 -7.02
C THR A 188 3.96 7.13 -5.91
N ALA A 189 4.38 7.40 -4.67
CA ALA A 189 3.89 6.73 -3.47
C ALA A 189 2.43 7.15 -3.19
N LYS A 190 1.59 6.17 -2.82
CA LYS A 190 0.23 6.44 -2.33
C LYS A 190 0.20 6.28 -0.81
N ALA A 191 -0.12 7.38 -0.14
CA ALA A 191 -0.40 7.44 1.28
C ALA A 191 -1.76 8.11 1.49
N ASP A 192 -2.84 7.40 1.10
CA ASP A 192 -4.19 7.87 1.42
C ASP A 192 -4.50 7.52 2.88
N ALA A 193 -4.56 8.53 3.74
CA ALA A 193 -5.02 8.38 5.11
C ALA A 193 -6.52 8.66 5.21
N PRO A 194 -7.22 8.03 6.17
CA PRO A 194 -8.63 8.30 6.35
C PRO A 194 -8.88 9.75 6.81
N THR A 195 -9.96 10.35 6.34
CA THR A 195 -10.46 11.65 6.84
C THR A 195 -11.67 11.43 7.76
N LEU A 196 -12.04 12.39 8.60
CA LEU A 196 -13.29 12.33 9.35
C LEU A 196 -13.92 13.72 9.49
N GLU A 197 -15.11 13.89 8.93
CA GLU A 197 -15.93 15.08 9.07
C GLU A 197 -17.19 14.73 9.85
N LYS A 198 -17.49 15.49 10.91
CA LYS A 198 -18.71 15.35 11.71
C LYS A 198 -19.63 16.56 11.51
N LYS A 199 -20.90 16.31 11.22
CA LYS A 199 -21.96 17.32 11.07
C LYS A 199 -23.23 16.91 11.79
N ILE A 200 -24.08 17.88 12.09
CA ILE A 200 -25.46 17.64 12.55
C ILE A 200 -26.37 17.61 11.32
N LEU A 201 -27.30 16.65 11.27
CA LEU A 201 -28.33 16.57 10.22
C LEU A 201 -29.64 17.16 10.71
N GLU A 202 -29.98 18.35 10.21
CA GLU A 202 -31.29 18.97 10.43
C GLU A 202 -32.31 18.47 9.40
N GLY A 203 -33.50 18.09 9.85
CA GLY A 203 -34.58 17.58 8.99
C GLY A 203 -35.25 16.34 9.60
N SER A 204 -36.06 15.63 8.81
CA SER A 204 -36.83 14.46 9.26
C SER A 204 -36.40 13.13 8.61
N GLY A 205 -35.25 13.07 7.92
CA GLY A 205 -34.73 11.81 7.37
C GLY A 205 -35.31 11.40 6.00
N GLY A 206 -36.01 12.31 5.31
CA GLY A 206 -36.72 12.06 4.05
C GLY A 206 -36.11 12.68 2.79
N GLY A 207 -34.84 13.09 2.81
CA GLY A 207 -34.12 13.64 1.64
C GLY A 207 -34.03 15.18 1.57
N ALA A 208 -34.59 15.90 2.54
CA ALA A 208 -34.42 17.35 2.71
C ALA A 208 -33.44 17.70 3.84
N ASP A 209 -32.62 16.74 4.26
CA ASP A 209 -31.71 16.92 5.38
C ASP A 209 -30.57 17.90 5.03
N ARG A 210 -30.24 18.78 5.97
CA ARG A 210 -29.15 19.76 5.85
C ARG A 210 -28.04 19.44 6.86
N ALA A 211 -26.81 19.33 6.38
CA ALA A 211 -25.63 19.19 7.22
C ALA A 211 -25.19 20.56 7.77
N VAL A 212 -25.03 20.67 9.09
CA VAL A 212 -24.69 21.93 9.79
C VAL A 212 -23.66 21.69 10.89
N ASP A 213 -22.93 22.75 11.25
CA ASP A 213 -21.95 22.71 12.34
C ASP A 213 -22.56 22.95 13.72
N ALA A 214 -23.73 23.58 13.78
CA ALA A 214 -24.46 23.84 15.01
C ALA A 214 -25.97 23.86 14.73
N ASN A 215 -26.75 23.43 15.71
CA ASN A 215 -28.21 23.51 15.71
C ASN A 215 -28.73 23.91 17.10
N GLU A 216 -30.04 24.07 17.19
CA GLU A 216 -30.77 24.17 18.46
C GLU A 216 -31.72 22.98 18.57
N ALA A 217 -31.85 22.42 19.78
CA ALA A 217 -32.74 21.30 20.08
C ALA A 217 -33.33 21.47 21.48
N GLY A 218 -34.58 21.06 21.67
CA GLY A 218 -35.23 21.01 22.98
C GLY A 218 -34.75 19.82 23.80
N ILE A 219 -34.91 19.91 25.13
CA ILE A 219 -34.65 18.76 26.01
C ILE A 219 -35.62 17.64 25.64
N GLY A 220 -35.07 16.45 25.36
CA GLY A 220 -35.82 15.28 24.90
C GLY A 220 -35.91 15.13 23.39
N ASP A 221 -35.48 16.12 22.60
CA ASP A 221 -35.38 15.98 21.15
C ASP A 221 -34.18 15.11 20.76
N THR A 222 -34.31 14.41 19.63
CA THR A 222 -33.21 13.63 19.05
C THR A 222 -32.36 14.52 18.13
N VAL A 223 -31.07 14.65 18.43
CA VAL A 223 -30.09 15.30 17.55
C VAL A 223 -29.41 14.23 16.70
N ARG A 224 -29.51 14.35 15.37
CA ARG A 224 -28.90 13.39 14.43
C ARG A 224 -27.52 13.89 14.00
N TYR A 225 -26.53 13.02 14.03
CA TYR A 225 -25.18 13.29 13.55
C TYR A 225 -24.88 12.50 12.29
N GLN A 226 -24.07 13.08 11.40
CA GLN A 226 -23.46 12.40 10.26
C GLN A 226 -21.95 12.48 10.41
N LEU A 227 -21.31 11.32 10.30
CA LEU A 227 -19.86 11.20 10.19
C LEU A 227 -19.54 10.75 8.77
N LYS A 228 -18.71 11.53 8.07
CA LYS A 228 -18.28 11.23 6.71
C LYS A 228 -16.77 11.09 6.68
N SER A 229 -16.31 9.94 6.23
CA SER A 229 -14.90 9.61 6.11
C SER A 229 -14.59 9.23 4.67
N ALA A 230 -13.46 9.73 4.14
CA ALA A 230 -12.79 9.03 3.06
C ALA A 230 -11.99 7.91 3.71
N VAL A 231 -12.20 6.67 3.29
CA VAL A 231 -11.35 5.54 3.66
C VAL A 231 -10.56 5.10 2.45
N PRO A 232 -9.36 4.53 2.64
CA PRO A 232 -8.56 4.01 1.55
C PRO A 232 -9.29 2.90 0.79
N GLN A 233 -8.89 2.61 -0.45
CA GLN A 233 -9.39 1.43 -1.17
C GLN A 233 -9.15 0.18 -0.32
N MET A 234 -10.23 -0.57 -0.03
CA MET A 234 -10.21 -1.75 0.84
C MET A 234 -10.02 -3.06 0.07
N ASP A 235 -9.73 -3.00 -1.23
CA ASP A 235 -9.46 -4.17 -2.05
C ASP A 235 -8.19 -4.88 -1.53
N GLY A 236 -8.29 -6.19 -1.32
CA GLY A 236 -7.20 -7.04 -0.81
C GLY A 236 -7.01 -7.05 0.72
N TYR A 237 -7.91 -6.41 1.49
CA TYR A 237 -8.01 -6.66 2.93
C TYR A 237 -8.94 -7.86 3.19
N GLU A 238 -8.47 -8.86 3.94
CA GLU A 238 -9.38 -9.89 4.48
C GLU A 238 -10.36 -9.29 5.49
N LYS A 239 -9.89 -8.31 6.28
CA LYS A 239 -10.68 -7.51 7.23
C LYS A 239 -10.10 -6.10 7.33
N TYR A 240 -10.95 -5.09 7.36
CA TYR A 240 -10.61 -3.69 7.61
C TYR A 240 -11.39 -3.20 8.83
N PHE A 241 -10.68 -2.67 9.84
CA PHE A 241 -11.30 -2.09 11.04
C PHE A 241 -11.20 -0.58 10.97
N PHE A 242 -12.34 0.10 11.09
CA PHE A 242 -12.44 1.55 11.12
C PHE A 242 -13.09 1.96 12.44
N ILE A 243 -12.26 2.42 13.38
CA ILE A 243 -12.70 2.74 14.73
C ILE A 243 -12.93 4.23 14.85
N VAL A 244 -14.15 4.62 15.22
CA VAL A 244 -14.51 6.00 15.56
C VAL A 244 -14.63 6.11 17.06
N HIS A 245 -13.86 7.02 17.64
CA HIS A 245 -13.98 7.43 19.03
C HIS A 245 -14.76 8.75 19.12
N ASP A 246 -15.83 8.80 19.92
CA ASP A 246 -16.64 10.02 20.09
C ASP A 246 -16.89 10.32 21.57
N THR A 247 -16.97 11.61 21.89
CA THR A 247 -17.21 12.13 23.23
C THR A 247 -18.41 13.06 23.18
N LEU A 248 -19.48 12.67 23.86
CA LEU A 248 -20.65 13.51 24.07
C LEU A 248 -20.44 14.39 25.30
N SER A 249 -20.95 15.62 25.24
CA SER A 249 -21.08 16.46 26.41
C SER A 249 -22.19 15.95 27.33
N GLU A 250 -22.18 16.35 28.60
CA GLU A 250 -23.15 15.88 29.62
C GLU A 250 -24.63 16.11 29.25
N GLY A 251 -24.93 17.01 28.32
CA GLY A 251 -26.29 17.30 27.87
C GLY A 251 -26.82 16.37 26.77
N LEU A 252 -26.04 15.37 26.35
CA LEU A 252 -26.39 14.46 25.26
C LEU A 252 -26.29 13.00 25.71
N ASP A 253 -27.39 12.28 25.58
CA ASP A 253 -27.45 10.85 25.80
C ASP A 253 -27.25 10.11 24.47
N PHE A 254 -26.29 9.19 24.42
CA PHE A 254 -26.08 8.35 23.25
C PHE A 254 -27.21 7.33 23.10
N LEU A 255 -27.63 7.07 21.85
CA LEU A 255 -28.61 6.03 21.51
C LEU A 255 -27.87 4.85 20.83
N PRO A 256 -27.59 3.73 21.54
CA PRO A 256 -26.72 2.66 21.02
C PRO A 256 -27.20 1.97 19.74
N GLU A 257 -28.52 1.95 19.51
CA GLU A 257 -29.14 1.35 18.33
C GLU A 257 -29.22 2.31 17.12
N SER A 258 -28.75 3.55 17.28
CA SER A 258 -28.85 4.60 16.25
C SER A 258 -27.80 4.56 15.13
N PRO A 259 -26.58 4.02 15.30
CA PRO A 259 -25.58 4.00 14.24
C PRO A 259 -26.06 3.23 13.00
N VAL A 260 -25.94 3.86 11.83
CA VAL A 260 -26.13 3.24 10.53
C VAL A 260 -24.89 3.53 9.69
N VAL A 261 -24.18 2.48 9.27
CA VAL A 261 -22.92 2.60 8.54
C VAL A 261 -23.13 2.21 7.08
N THR A 262 -22.62 3.05 6.17
CA THR A 262 -22.59 2.75 4.73
C THR A 262 -21.21 2.99 4.16
N VAL A 263 -20.75 2.13 3.26
CA VAL A 263 -19.52 2.30 2.49
C VAL A 263 -19.86 2.33 1.00
N GLY A 264 -19.44 3.39 0.30
CA GLY A 264 -19.77 3.56 -1.12
C GLY A 264 -21.28 3.56 -1.40
N GLY A 265 -22.10 3.99 -0.43
CA GLY A 265 -23.56 3.96 -0.50
C GLY A 265 -24.21 2.59 -0.23
N ARG A 266 -23.43 1.56 0.11
CA ARG A 266 -23.94 0.23 0.48
C ARG A 266 -23.95 0.08 2.00
N PRO A 267 -25.03 -0.44 2.61
CA PRO A 267 -25.08 -0.65 4.05
C PRO A 267 -24.09 -1.74 4.49
N VAL A 268 -23.42 -1.52 5.62
CA VAL A 268 -22.60 -2.52 6.30
C VAL A 268 -23.52 -3.42 7.13
N PRO A 269 -23.35 -4.75 7.12
CA PRO A 269 -24.14 -5.65 7.97
C PRO A 269 -23.99 -5.31 9.45
N ALA A 270 -25.09 -5.38 10.22
CA ALA A 270 -25.04 -5.12 11.65
C ALA A 270 -24.15 -6.11 12.44
N SER A 271 -23.88 -7.29 11.88
CA SER A 271 -22.90 -8.24 12.46
C SER A 271 -21.46 -7.77 12.40
N ASP A 272 -21.18 -6.79 11.54
CA ASP A 272 -19.84 -6.27 11.25
C ASP A 272 -19.65 -4.87 11.86
N ILE A 273 -20.62 -4.40 12.67
CA ILE A 273 -20.58 -3.14 13.40
C ILE A 273 -20.63 -3.46 14.89
N GLU A 274 -19.64 -2.98 15.64
CA GLU A 274 -19.65 -3.08 17.09
C GLU A 274 -19.75 -1.69 17.72
N VAL A 275 -20.75 -1.50 18.59
CA VAL A 275 -20.95 -0.26 19.35
C VAL A 275 -20.55 -0.50 20.80
N VAL A 276 -19.46 0.14 21.23
CA VAL A 276 -18.92 -0.04 22.58
C VAL A 276 -19.24 1.19 23.42
N THR A 277 -19.83 0.97 24.59
CA THR A 277 -20.14 2.02 25.59
C THR A 277 -19.52 1.76 26.97
N PRO A 278 -19.33 0.51 27.43
CA PRO A 278 -18.55 0.23 28.64
C PRO A 278 -17.09 -0.15 28.30
N GLY A 279 -16.16 0.11 29.22
CA GLY A 279 -14.77 -0.38 29.11
C GLY A 279 -13.88 0.41 28.15
N LEU A 280 -14.28 1.63 27.77
CA LEU A 280 -13.56 2.52 26.87
C LEU A 280 -12.28 3.08 27.52
N GLU A 281 -11.27 3.39 26.71
CA GLU A 281 -10.09 4.14 27.17
C GLU A 281 -10.47 5.58 27.58
N SER A 282 -9.66 6.18 28.46
CA SER A 282 -9.97 7.43 29.18
C SER A 282 -10.28 8.61 28.23
N GLY A 283 -11.56 8.93 28.03
CA GLY A 283 -12.03 10.19 27.44
C GLY A 283 -13.19 10.11 26.46
N CYS A 284 -13.57 8.90 26.01
CA CYS A 284 -14.65 8.71 25.02
C CYS A 284 -15.96 8.29 25.70
N THR A 285 -17.09 8.67 25.10
CA THR A 285 -18.44 8.25 25.53
C THR A 285 -18.88 6.96 24.83
N PHE A 286 -18.49 6.78 23.57
CA PHE A 286 -18.74 5.56 22.81
C PHE A 286 -17.69 5.36 21.70
N GLU A 287 -17.59 4.13 21.24
CA GLU A 287 -16.84 3.73 20.05
C GLU A 287 -17.74 3.03 19.05
N ILE A 288 -17.46 3.23 17.75
CA ILE A 288 -18.03 2.45 16.65
C ILE A 288 -16.86 1.77 15.95
N VAL A 289 -16.89 0.44 15.89
CA VAL A 289 -15.84 -0.43 15.30
C VAL A 289 -16.39 -1.14 14.07
#